data_AF-A0A7S1FKE0-F1
#
_entry.id   AF-A0A7S1FKE0-F1
#
_cell.length_a   1.000
_cell.length_b   1.000
_cell.length_c   1.000
_cell.angle_alpha   90.00
_cell.angle_beta   90.00
_cell.angle_gamma   90.00
#
_symmetry.space_group_name_H-M   'P 1'
#
loop_
_entity.id
_entity.type
_entity.pdbx_description
1 polymer ?
#
loop_
_entity_poly.entity_id
_entity_poly.type
_entity_poly.pdbx_seq_one_letter_code
_entity_poly.pdbx_strand_id
1 'polypeptide(L)'
;FWLKCAHRGSSHSRPQCNFVNLTQRAMSLAEVQQRHQATLQKEANDMKKVEKEFQTVNQARMKLIAQQHENELVREELKNIEEGAQVFKLVGPILVKQDTDDARTNVDTRLEYINQEVERNDSLIKDLTKTLEEKQGVIQNLQVSQQQELQQLMASQAEQ
;
A
#
# COMPACT_ATOMS: atom_id res chain seq x y z
N PHE A 1 24.97 12.77 -32.50
CA PHE A 1 26.41 12.66 -32.74
C PHE A 1 26.66 12.16 -34.17
N TRP A 2 26.63 13.03 -35.18
CA TRP A 2 27.21 12.79 -36.52
C TRP A 2 27.38 14.16 -37.19
N LEU A 3 28.60 14.72 -37.13
CA LEU A 3 28.97 15.90 -37.92
C LEU A 3 29.48 15.40 -39.29
N LYS A 4 28.80 15.74 -40.38
CA LYS A 4 29.41 15.75 -41.71
C LYS A 4 29.66 17.19 -42.11
N CYS A 5 30.85 17.70 -41.81
CA CYS A 5 31.36 18.93 -42.40
C CYS A 5 32.00 18.58 -43.75
N ALA A 6 31.31 18.91 -44.85
CA ALA A 6 31.88 18.81 -46.18
C ALA A 6 32.84 19.98 -46.42
N HIS A 7 34.13 19.68 -46.62
CA HIS A 7 35.13 20.63 -47.09
C HIS A 7 35.14 20.63 -48.63
N ARG A 8 34.88 21.79 -49.26
CA ARG A 8 35.41 22.11 -50.59
C ARG A 8 35.73 23.59 -50.67
N GLY A 9 36.95 23.89 -51.15
CA GLY A 9 37.23 25.07 -51.96
C GLY A 9 37.56 26.35 -51.20
N SER A 10 38.78 26.84 -51.46
CA SER A 10 39.32 28.12 -51.04
C SER A 10 38.55 29.33 -51.58
N SER A 11 38.20 30.29 -50.71
CA SER A 11 38.53 31.72 -50.81
C SER A 11 37.71 32.53 -49.80
N HIS A 12 38.40 33.19 -48.86
CA HIS A 12 37.98 34.33 -48.03
C HIS A 12 36.47 34.57 -47.85
N SER A 13 35.86 33.89 -46.88
CA SER A 13 34.80 34.45 -46.04
C SER A 13 34.64 33.53 -44.82
N ARG A 14 34.62 34.13 -43.62
CA ARG A 14 34.43 33.38 -42.36
C ARG A 14 33.09 32.63 -42.43
N PRO A 15 33.01 31.34 -42.10
CA PRO A 15 31.71 30.71 -41.91
C PRO A 15 31.11 31.36 -40.66
N GLN A 16 30.00 32.09 -40.82
CA GLN A 16 29.11 32.36 -39.70
C GLN A 16 28.59 30.99 -39.25
N CYS A 17 29.16 30.48 -38.16
CA CYS A 17 28.50 29.44 -37.39
C CYS A 17 27.21 30.05 -36.85
N ASN A 18 26.11 29.88 -37.59
CA ASN A 18 24.79 30.06 -37.02
C ASN A 18 24.66 29.04 -35.90
N PHE A 19 24.71 29.54 -34.68
CA PHE A 19 24.41 28.83 -33.46
C PHE A 19 22.93 28.44 -33.57
N VAL A 20 22.65 27.29 -34.18
CA VAL A 20 21.32 26.71 -34.12
C VAL A 20 21.16 26.33 -32.65
N ASN A 21 20.44 27.18 -31.92
CA ASN A 21 19.88 26.84 -30.62
C ASN A 21 19.27 25.46 -30.81
N LEU A 22 19.85 24.43 -30.17
CA LEU A 22 19.20 23.14 -30.06
C LEU A 22 17.90 23.41 -29.32
N THR A 23 16.84 23.57 -30.10
CA THR A 23 15.50 23.83 -29.67
C THR A 23 15.16 22.79 -28.61
N GLN A 24 15.05 23.26 -27.36
CA GLN A 24 14.19 22.64 -26.37
C GLN A 24 12.85 22.42 -27.06
N ARG A 25 12.62 21.18 -27.51
CA ARG A 25 11.36 20.79 -28.10
C ARG A 25 10.35 20.85 -26.96
N ALA A 26 9.49 21.86 -26.98
CA ALA A 26 8.36 21.91 -26.05
C ALA A 26 7.58 20.60 -26.21
N MET A 27 7.35 19.90 -25.10
CA MET A 27 6.53 18.68 -25.11
C MET A 27 5.15 19.03 -25.66
N SER A 28 4.61 18.18 -26.52
CA SER A 28 3.25 18.36 -27.01
C SER A 28 2.23 18.14 -25.89
N LEU A 29 1.08 18.81 -25.98
CA LEU A 29 -0.02 18.66 -25.01
C LEU A 29 -0.40 17.17 -24.80
N ALA A 30 -0.38 16.39 -25.88
CA ALA A 30 -0.66 14.96 -25.84
C ALA A 30 0.39 14.16 -25.03
N GLU A 31 1.68 14.47 -25.18
CA GLU A 31 2.76 13.82 -24.43
C GLU A 31 2.70 14.17 -22.93
N VAL A 32 2.39 15.43 -22.60
CA VAL A 32 2.18 15.87 -21.21
C VAL A 32 0.99 15.15 -20.58
N GLN A 33 -0.13 15.09 -21.29
CA GLN A 33 -1.34 14.40 -20.82
C GLN A 33 -1.12 12.89 -20.65
N GLN A 34 -0.39 12.25 -21.56
CA GLN A 34 -0.07 10.83 -21.48
C GLN A 34 0.84 10.51 -20.29
N ARG A 35 1.83 11.36 -19.99
CA ARG A 35 2.72 11.19 -18.82
C ARG A 35 1.93 11.26 -17.50
N HIS A 36 1.04 12.23 -17.37
CA HIS A 36 0.16 12.35 -16.20
C HIS A 36 -0.74 11.14 -16.05
N GLN A 37 -1.37 10.69 -17.15
CA GLN A 37 -2.24 9.52 -17.13
C GLN A 37 -1.48 8.25 -16.72
N ALA A 38 -0.25 8.05 -17.23
CA ALA A 38 0.58 6.90 -16.87
C ALA A 38 0.96 6.91 -15.39
N THR A 39 1.29 8.08 -14.85
CA THR A 39 1.65 8.25 -13.43
C THR A 39 0.45 8.00 -12.51
N LEU A 40 -0.71 8.58 -12.84
CA LEU A 40 -1.97 8.35 -12.12
C LEU A 40 -2.36 6.88 -12.13
N GLN A 41 -2.26 6.21 -13.28
CA GLN A 41 -2.61 4.80 -13.39
C GLN A 41 -1.67 3.91 -12.56
N LYS A 42 -0.38 4.25 -12.50
CA LYS A 42 0.58 3.56 -11.64
C LYS A 42 0.22 3.72 -10.16
N GLU A 43 0.04 4.95 -9.68
CA GLU A 43 -0.30 5.20 -8.27
C GLU A 43 -1.65 4.59 -7.89
N ALA A 44 -2.64 4.61 -8.78
CA ALA A 44 -3.93 3.96 -8.56
C ALA A 44 -3.79 2.42 -8.47
N ASN A 45 -2.94 1.81 -9.28
CA ASN A 45 -2.67 0.37 -9.20
C ASN A 45 -1.94 -0.01 -7.92
N ASP A 46 -1.01 0.82 -7.46
CA ASP A 46 -0.29 0.58 -6.21
C ASP A 46 -1.21 0.79 -5.00
N MET A 47 -2.08 1.81 -5.01
CA MET A 47 -3.12 1.99 -3.98
C MET A 47 -4.04 0.76 -3.88
N LYS A 48 -4.51 0.21 -5.00
CA LYS A 48 -5.32 -1.01 -5.02
C LYS A 48 -4.64 -2.23 -4.39
N LYS A 49 -3.31 -2.35 -4.50
CA LYS A 49 -2.56 -3.43 -3.85
C LYS A 49 -2.59 -3.28 -2.33
N VAL A 50 -2.34 -2.06 -1.85
CA VAL A 50 -2.38 -1.74 -0.41
C VAL A 50 -3.79 -1.94 0.15
N GLU A 51 -4.84 -1.56 -0.59
CA GLU A 51 -6.24 -1.81 -0.19
C GLU A 51 -6.54 -3.30 -0.03
N LYS A 52 -6.06 -4.13 -0.97
CA LYS A 52 -6.25 -5.58 -0.91
C LYS A 52 -5.51 -6.20 0.28
N GLU A 53 -4.30 -5.73 0.55
CA GLU A 53 -3.52 -6.16 1.70
C GLU A 53 -4.21 -5.78 3.01
N PHE A 54 -4.65 -4.53 3.13
CA PHE A 54 -5.45 -4.04 4.26
C PHE A 54 -6.68 -4.92 4.51
N GLN A 55 -7.45 -5.24 3.46
CA GLN A 55 -8.62 -6.11 3.58
C GLN A 55 -8.25 -7.51 4.10
N THR A 56 -7.14 -8.07 3.61
CA THR A 56 -6.67 -9.40 4.02
C THR A 56 -6.27 -9.41 5.49
N VAL A 57 -5.48 -8.42 5.93
CA VAL A 57 -5.05 -8.30 7.34
C VAL A 57 -6.25 -8.03 8.25
N ASN A 58 -7.17 -7.16 7.85
CA ASN A 58 -8.37 -6.87 8.63
C ASN A 58 -9.28 -8.10 8.80
N GLN A 59 -9.44 -8.92 7.74
CA GLN A 59 -10.16 -10.18 7.85
C GLN A 59 -9.46 -11.18 8.79
N ALA A 60 -8.13 -11.26 8.76
CA ALA A 60 -7.37 -12.09 9.68
C ALA A 60 -7.55 -11.62 11.14
N ARG A 61 -7.50 -10.30 11.37
CA ARG A 61 -7.78 -9.69 12.68
C ARG A 61 -9.17 -10.05 13.20
N MET A 62 -10.22 -9.91 12.39
CA MET A 62 -11.58 -10.24 12.81
C MET A 62 -11.71 -11.71 13.27
N LYS A 63 -11.01 -12.63 12.59
CA LYS A 63 -10.98 -14.04 13.00
C LYS A 63 -10.29 -14.24 14.35
N LEU A 64 -9.18 -13.54 14.59
CA LEU A 64 -8.49 -13.59 15.89
C LEU A 64 -9.34 -13.03 17.02
N ILE A 65 -10.08 -11.94 16.80
CA ILE A 65 -11.00 -11.37 17.80
C ILE A 65 -12.11 -12.38 18.15
N ALA A 66 -12.68 -13.08 17.17
CA ALA A 66 -13.66 -14.13 17.44
C ALA A 66 -13.06 -15.26 18.29
N GLN A 67 -11.85 -15.73 17.93
CA GLN A 67 -11.14 -16.75 18.70
C GLN A 67 -10.76 -16.29 20.11
N GLN A 68 -10.35 -15.03 20.27
CA GLN A 68 -10.06 -14.43 21.56
C GLN A 68 -11.28 -14.50 22.46
N HIS A 69 -12.43 -14.04 21.96
CA HIS A 69 -13.68 -14.04 22.71
C HIS A 69 -14.11 -15.46 23.12
N GLU A 70 -14.04 -16.43 22.20
CA GLU A 70 -14.33 -17.83 22.53
C GLU A 70 -13.42 -18.37 23.64
N ASN A 71 -12.11 -18.07 23.59
CA ASN A 71 -11.17 -18.54 24.60
C ASN A 71 -11.32 -17.79 25.94
N GLU A 72 -11.71 -16.52 25.93
CA GLU A 72 -12.06 -15.77 27.14
C GLU A 72 -13.26 -16.40 27.84
N LEU A 73 -14.31 -16.75 27.08
CA LEU A 73 -15.47 -17.45 27.64
C LEU A 73 -15.06 -18.79 28.26
N VAL A 74 -14.27 -19.60 27.55
CA VAL A 74 -13.76 -20.87 28.09
C VAL A 74 -12.93 -20.66 29.36
N ARG A 75 -12.09 -19.61 29.40
CA ARG A 75 -11.30 -19.28 30.59
C ARG A 75 -12.21 -18.95 31.78
N GLU A 76 -13.26 -18.16 31.58
CA GLU A 76 -14.20 -17.82 32.65
C GLU A 76 -14.99 -19.05 33.12
N GLU A 77 -15.42 -19.93 32.21
CA GLU A 77 -16.04 -21.22 32.58
C GLU A 77 -15.07 -22.09 33.40
N LEU A 78 -13.79 -22.18 33.00
CA LEU A 78 -12.75 -22.94 33.73
C LEU A 78 -12.39 -22.34 35.10
N LYS A 79 -12.67 -21.06 35.34
CA LYS A 79 -12.53 -20.45 36.67
C LYS A 79 -13.69 -20.80 37.59
N ASN A 80 -14.89 -20.99 37.02
CA ASN A 80 -16.13 -21.21 37.76
C ASN A 80 -16.48 -22.70 37.98
N ILE A 81 -15.65 -23.63 37.52
CA ILE A 81 -15.90 -25.07 37.72
C ILE A 81 -15.86 -25.47 39.21
N GLU A 82 -16.72 -26.42 39.57
CA GLU A 82 -16.77 -26.97 40.93
C GLU A 82 -15.47 -27.68 41.31
N GLU A 83 -15.15 -27.67 42.61
CA GLU A 83 -13.97 -28.35 43.14
C GLU A 83 -14.08 -29.87 42.92
N GLY A 84 -13.09 -30.47 42.27
CA GLY A 84 -13.10 -31.89 41.89
C GLY A 84 -13.79 -32.22 40.55
N ALA A 85 -14.26 -31.21 39.80
CA ALA A 85 -14.79 -31.41 38.46
C ALA A 85 -13.75 -32.00 37.50
N GLN A 86 -14.20 -32.86 36.58
CA GLN A 86 -13.33 -33.49 35.59
C GLN A 86 -13.41 -32.74 34.25
N VAL A 87 -12.25 -32.28 33.76
CA VAL A 87 -12.15 -31.62 32.46
C VAL A 87 -11.75 -32.63 31.39
N PHE A 88 -12.41 -32.58 30.23
CA PHE A 88 -12.12 -33.43 29.09
C PHE A 88 -11.88 -32.58 27.85
N LYS A 89 -10.86 -32.94 27.07
CA LYS A 89 -10.54 -32.34 25.78
C LYS A 89 -10.99 -33.28 24.66
N LEU A 90 -11.74 -32.74 23.70
CA LEU A 90 -12.09 -33.47 22.47
C LEU A 90 -10.88 -33.51 21.54
N VAL A 91 -10.44 -34.72 21.18
CA VAL A 91 -9.36 -34.98 20.22
C VAL A 91 -9.88 -35.96 19.17
N GLY A 92 -10.26 -35.43 18.01
CA GLY A 92 -10.92 -36.23 16.97
C GLY A 92 -12.25 -36.82 17.47
N PRO A 93 -12.48 -38.13 17.37
CA PRO A 93 -13.71 -38.76 17.85
C PRO A 93 -13.70 -39.13 19.34
N ILE A 94 -12.64 -38.83 20.10
CA ILE A 94 -12.49 -39.26 21.50
C ILE A 94 -12.35 -38.10 22.48
N LEU A 95 -12.79 -38.32 23.73
CA LEU A 95 -12.58 -37.41 24.86
C LEU A 95 -11.40 -37.90 25.70
N VAL A 96 -10.42 -37.03 25.92
CA VAL A 96 -9.24 -37.30 26.75
C VAL A 96 -9.35 -36.51 28.04
N LYS A 97 -9.22 -37.18 29.18
CA LYS A 97 -9.20 -36.52 30.49
C LYS A 97 -7.98 -35.60 30.57
N GLN A 98 -8.20 -34.35 30.94
CA GLN A 98 -7.17 -33.33 31.10
C GLN A 98 -7.15 -32.87 32.56
N ASP A 99 -5.96 -32.58 33.08
CA ASP A 99 -5.83 -31.91 34.36
C ASP A 99 -6.41 -30.47 34.30
N THR A 100 -7.07 -30.04 35.36
CA THR A 100 -7.75 -28.73 35.42
C THR A 100 -6.77 -27.56 35.31
N ASP A 101 -5.61 -27.67 35.95
CA ASP A 101 -4.61 -26.60 35.96
C ASP A 101 -3.86 -26.56 34.62
N ASP A 102 -3.61 -27.72 34.02
CA ASP A 102 -3.10 -27.80 32.64
C ASP A 102 -4.10 -27.18 31.65
N ALA A 103 -5.39 -27.45 31.80
CA ALA A 103 -6.43 -26.88 30.92
C ALA A 103 -6.46 -25.36 31.01
N ARG A 104 -6.38 -24.79 32.22
CA ARG A 104 -6.30 -23.34 32.46
C ARG A 104 -5.04 -22.74 31.83
N THR A 105 -3.88 -23.30 32.13
CA THR A 105 -2.59 -22.83 31.61
C THR A 105 -2.56 -22.83 30.08
N ASN A 106 -3.15 -23.85 29.45
CA ASN A 106 -3.23 -23.93 27.99
C ASN A 106 -4.14 -22.83 27.40
N VAL A 107 -5.27 -22.53 28.03
CA VAL A 107 -6.17 -21.44 27.59
C VAL A 107 -5.50 -20.08 27.79
N ASP A 108 -4.83 -19.86 28.91
CA ASP A 108 -4.11 -18.61 29.19
C ASP A 108 -2.97 -18.38 28.19
N THR A 109 -2.14 -19.40 27.95
CA THR A 109 -1.06 -19.35 26.93
C THR A 109 -1.62 -19.06 25.54
N ARG A 110 -2.78 -19.64 25.21
CA ARG A 110 -3.44 -19.40 23.92
C ARG A 110 -3.97 -17.96 23.81
N LEU A 111 -4.55 -17.42 24.87
CA LEU A 111 -5.00 -16.03 24.93
C LEU A 111 -3.83 -15.06 24.79
N GLU A 112 -2.70 -15.30 25.47
CA GLU A 112 -1.50 -14.48 25.33
C GLU A 112 -1.01 -14.41 23.88
N TYR A 113 -0.93 -15.57 23.20
CA TYR A 113 -0.55 -15.63 21.80
C TYR A 113 -1.53 -14.86 20.91
N ILE A 114 -2.84 -15.08 21.08
CA ILE A 114 -3.87 -14.40 20.29
C ILE A 114 -3.80 -12.88 20.49
N ASN A 115 -3.64 -12.42 21.74
CA ASN A 115 -3.53 -11.00 22.06
C ASN A 115 -2.35 -10.35 21.34
N GLN A 116 -1.17 -10.99 21.37
CA GLN A 116 0.01 -10.49 20.65
C GLN A 116 -0.21 -10.43 19.13
N GLU A 117 -0.88 -11.43 18.55
CA GLU A 117 -1.19 -11.44 17.12
C GLU A 117 -2.21 -10.37 16.73
N VAL A 118 -3.20 -10.10 17.59
CA VAL A 118 -4.14 -8.98 17.42
C VAL A 118 -3.39 -7.65 17.42
N GLU A 119 -2.49 -7.42 18.38
CA GLU A 119 -1.68 -6.19 18.46
C GLU A 119 -0.75 -6.01 17.24
N ARG A 120 -0.15 -7.10 16.75
CA ARG A 120 0.65 -7.09 15.51
C ARG A 120 -0.21 -6.68 14.31
N ASN A 121 -1.39 -7.25 14.17
CA ASN A 121 -2.31 -6.91 13.09
C ASN A 121 -2.84 -5.47 13.23
N ASP A 122 -3.12 -4.99 14.44
CA ASP A 122 -3.52 -3.60 14.69
C ASP A 122 -2.43 -2.61 14.25
N SER A 123 -1.17 -2.92 14.56
CA SER A 123 -0.03 -2.12 14.11
C SER A 123 0.10 -2.10 12.60
N LEU A 124 -0.04 -3.26 11.95
CA LEU A 124 0.02 -3.38 10.49
C LEU A 124 -1.14 -2.64 9.81
N ILE A 125 -2.36 -2.76 10.32
CA ILE A 125 -3.54 -2.02 9.83
C ILE A 125 -3.32 -0.51 9.94
N LYS A 126 -2.71 -0.04 11.03
CA LYS A 126 -2.40 1.38 11.22
C LYS A 126 -1.42 1.89 10.16
N ASP A 127 -0.37 1.12 9.86
CA ASP A 127 0.63 1.51 8.88
C ASP A 127 0.10 1.41 7.44
N LEU A 128 -0.72 0.41 7.13
CA LEU A 128 -1.43 0.31 5.86
C LEU A 128 -2.42 1.47 5.68
N THR A 129 -3.15 1.87 6.72
CA THR A 129 -4.05 3.04 6.69
C THR A 129 -3.30 4.32 6.36
N LYS A 130 -2.17 4.58 7.03
CA LYS A 130 -1.31 5.74 6.71
C LYS A 130 -0.83 5.70 5.26
N THR A 131 -0.39 4.53 4.81
CA THR A 131 0.08 4.34 3.41
C THR A 131 -1.05 4.64 2.42
N LEU A 132 -2.29 4.23 2.73
CA LEU A 132 -3.45 4.55 1.91
C LEU A 132 -3.74 6.05 1.86
N GLU A 133 -3.71 6.73 3.01
CA GLU A 133 -3.89 8.18 3.10
C GLU A 133 -2.82 8.94 2.29
N GLU A 134 -1.55 8.52 2.40
CA GLU A 134 -0.44 9.08 1.62
C GLU A 134 -0.66 8.89 0.12
N LYS A 135 -1.04 7.68 -0.32
CA LYS A 135 -1.34 7.39 -1.73
C LYS A 135 -2.51 8.21 -2.26
N GLN A 136 -3.56 8.36 -1.46
CA GLN A 136 -4.70 9.22 -1.80
C GLN A 136 -4.28 10.68 -1.95
N GLY A 137 -3.44 11.19 -1.05
CA GLY A 137 -2.88 12.55 -1.13
C GLY A 137 -2.01 12.76 -2.38
N VAL A 138 -1.15 11.79 -2.72
CA VAL A 138 -0.34 11.83 -3.96
C VAL A 138 -1.22 11.87 -5.20
N ILE A 139 -2.25 11.03 -5.28
CA ILE A 139 -3.18 11.00 -6.42
C ILE A 139 -3.92 12.34 -6.54
N GLN A 140 -4.41 12.91 -5.45
CA GLN A 140 -5.08 14.21 -5.45
C GLN A 140 -4.13 15.33 -5.94
N ASN A 141 -2.90 15.36 -5.44
CA ASN A 141 -1.90 16.34 -5.87
C ASN A 141 -1.55 16.20 -7.35
N LEU A 142 -1.44 14.97 -7.87
CA LEU A 142 -1.21 14.71 -9.29
C LEU A 142 -2.38 15.19 -10.15
N GLN A 143 -3.62 14.98 -9.71
CA GLN A 143 -4.81 15.48 -10.42
C GLN A 143 -4.87 17.00 -10.45
N VAL A 144 -4.57 17.68 -9.33
CA VAL A 144 -4.50 19.14 -9.26
C VAL A 144 -3.38 19.68 -10.16
N SER A 145 -2.19 19.10 -10.10
CA SER A 145 -1.05 19.50 -10.95
C SER A 145 -1.37 19.33 -12.44
N GLN A 146 -2.03 18.24 -12.81
CA GLN A 146 -2.47 18.00 -14.19
C GLN A 146 -3.44 19.09 -14.65
N GLN A 147 -4.43 19.44 -13.81
CA GLN A 147 -5.41 20.48 -14.15
C GLN A 147 -4.77 21.87 -14.30
N GLN A 148 -3.82 22.21 -13.42
CA GLN A 148 -3.08 23.47 -13.50
C GLN A 148 -2.21 23.56 -14.77
N GLU A 149 -1.49 22.50 -15.12
CA GLU A 149 -0.63 22.48 -16.30
C GLU A 149 -1.47 22.55 -17.60
N LEU A 150 -2.63 21.89 -17.63
CA LEU A 150 -3.59 22.03 -18.73
C LEU A 150 -4.11 23.48 -18.87
N GLN A 151 -4.44 24.15 -17.76
CA GLN A 151 -4.88 25.55 -17.78
C GLN A 151 -3.78 26.50 -18.28
N GLN A 152 -2.53 26.30 -17.83
CA GLN A 152 -1.38 27.11 -18.28
C GLN A 152 -1.11 26.92 -19.77
N LEU A 153 -1.17 25.68 -20.27
CA LEU A 153 -1.00 25.38 -21.68
C LEU A 153 -2.10 26.02 -22.53
N MET A 154 -3.36 25.97 -22.09
CA MET A 154 -4.47 26.66 -22.78
C MET A 154 -4.30 28.18 -22.81
N ALA A 155 -3.87 28.79 -21.70
CA ALA A 155 -3.63 30.24 -21.64
C ALA A 155 -2.50 30.67 -22.60
N SER A 156 -1.41 29.91 -22.66
CA SER A 156 -0.29 30.19 -23.58
C SER A 156 -0.63 30.05 -25.06
N GLN A 157 -1.65 29.25 -25.40
CA GLN A 157 -2.16 29.12 -26.77
C GLN A 157 -3.14 30.24 -27.14
N ALA A 158 -3.79 30.88 -26.16
CA ALA A 158 -4.71 31.98 -26.39
C ALA A 158 -4.00 33.34 -26.58
N GLU A 159 -2.73 33.44 -26.15
CA GLU A 159 -1.89 34.63 -26.31
C GLU A 159 -1.08 34.66 -27.63
N GLN A 160 -1.12 33.59 -28.42
CA GLN A 160 -0.49 33.47 -29.76
C GLN A 160 -1.49 33.74 -30.87
#